data_AF-A0A925QLL8-F1
#
_entry.id   AF-A0A925QLL8-F1
#
_cell.length_a   1.000
_cell.length_b   1.000
_cell.length_c   1.000
_cell.angle_alpha   90.00
_cell.angle_beta   90.00
_cell.angle_gamma   90.00
#
_symmetry.space_group_name_H-M   'P 1'
#
loop_
_entity.id
_entity.type
_entity.pdbx_description
1 polymer ?
#
loop_
_entity_poly.entity_id
_entity_poly.type
_entity_poly.pdbx_seq_one_letter_code
_entity_poly.pdbx_strand_id
1 'polypeptide(L)'
;LTFAVDELKLQRAGGRGLTLMDVDARSPLVSVASFGAALRVLGSGRGGKPKDEELKGAALAAHAGKRARKGRKVDGLVKVARLLPS
;
A
#
# COMPACT_ATOMS: atom_id res chain seq x y z
N LEU A 1 -2.53 2.11 2.49
CA LEU A 1 -3.34 3.18 1.88
C LEU A 1 -3.78 2.64 0.53
N THR A 2 -5.06 2.74 0.22
CA THR A 2 -5.60 2.50 -1.12
C THR A 2 -6.34 3.75 -1.57
N PHE A 3 -6.24 4.06 -2.86
CA PHE A 3 -6.90 5.20 -3.50
C PHE A 3 -7.19 4.84 -4.96
N ALA A 4 -8.15 5.51 -5.56
CA ALA A 4 -8.52 5.26 -6.94
C ALA A 4 -7.45 5.78 -7.91
N VAL A 5 -7.21 5.05 -8.99
CA VAL A 5 -6.12 5.37 -9.95
C VAL A 5 -6.31 6.73 -10.64
N ASP A 6 -7.56 7.20 -10.72
CA ASP A 6 -7.94 8.50 -11.26
C ASP A 6 -7.42 9.70 -10.42
N GLU A 7 -7.04 9.49 -9.15
CA GLU A 7 -6.32 10.49 -8.35
C GLU A 7 -4.90 10.78 -8.89
N LEU A 8 -4.38 9.91 -9.78
CA LEU A 8 -3.10 10.10 -10.47
C LEU A 8 -3.32 10.84 -11.80
N LYS A 9 -2.97 12.13 -11.81
CA LYS A 9 -3.05 12.95 -13.02
C LYS A 9 -1.88 12.65 -13.96
N LEU A 10 -2.19 12.44 -15.24
CA LEU A 10 -1.17 12.25 -16.28
C LEU A 10 -0.25 13.48 -16.38
N GLN A 11 1.07 13.26 -16.24
CA GLN A 11 2.08 14.32 -16.36
C GLN A 11 2.78 14.24 -17.72
N ARG A 12 2.11 14.70 -18.80
CA ARG A 12 2.64 14.63 -20.18
C ARG A 12 3.98 15.34 -20.37
N ALA A 13 4.22 16.43 -19.64
CA ALA A 13 5.46 17.20 -19.70
C ALA A 13 6.51 16.77 -18.67
N GLY A 14 6.26 15.69 -17.92
CA GLY A 14 7.15 15.25 -16.83
C GLY A 14 7.12 16.13 -15.59
N GLY A 15 8.09 15.94 -14.69
CA GLY A 15 8.23 16.67 -13.42
C GLY A 15 8.72 15.79 -12.28
N ARG A 16 8.55 16.25 -11.04
CA ARG A 16 8.95 15.53 -9.81
C ARG A 16 8.15 14.23 -9.54
N GLY A 17 7.17 13.91 -10.39
CA GLY A 17 6.21 12.85 -10.13
C GLY A 17 5.10 13.24 -9.16
N LEU A 18 4.22 12.27 -8.90
CA LEU A 18 3.11 12.40 -7.95
C LEU A 18 3.45 11.68 -6.64
N THR A 19 3.21 12.33 -5.50
CA THR A 19 3.34 11.68 -4.19
C THR A 19 2.25 10.63 -4.01
N LEU A 20 2.61 9.35 -3.90
CA LEU A 20 1.63 8.27 -3.70
C LEU A 20 1.19 8.18 -2.22
N MET A 21 2.16 8.24 -1.31
CA MET A 21 1.97 8.09 0.13
C MET A 21 2.86 9.10 0.85
N ASP A 22 2.38 9.62 1.96
CA ASP A 22 3.22 10.38 2.87
C ASP A 22 4.03 9.40 3.72
N VAL A 23 5.36 9.50 3.65
CA VAL A 23 6.30 8.57 4.28
C VAL A 23 7.40 9.33 4.99
N ASP A 24 7.84 8.78 6.12
CA ASP A 24 8.95 9.34 6.87
C ASP A 24 10.29 8.90 6.25
N ALA A 25 11.33 9.74 6.34
CA ALA A 25 12.62 9.47 5.70
C ALA A 25 13.26 8.12 6.13
N ARG A 26 13.01 7.68 7.37
CA ARG A 26 13.49 6.39 7.90
C ARG A 26 12.58 5.20 7.60
N SER A 27 11.41 5.45 7.01
CA SER A 27 10.41 4.44 6.65
C SER A 27 9.87 4.72 5.25
N PRO A 28 10.70 4.57 4.20
CA PRO A 28 10.32 4.91 2.84
C PRO A 28 9.20 4.00 2.31
N LEU A 29 8.61 4.41 1.19
CA LEU A 29 7.64 3.59 0.46
C LEU A 29 8.32 2.32 -0.07
N VAL A 30 7.92 1.15 0.44
CA VAL A 30 8.57 -0.13 0.13
C VAL A 30 7.94 -0.90 -1.03
N SER A 31 6.65 -0.69 -1.30
CA SER A 31 5.92 -1.44 -2.33
C SER A 31 4.63 -0.73 -2.72
N VAL A 32 4.27 -0.87 -3.99
CA VAL A 32 3.01 -0.42 -4.59
C VAL A 32 2.52 -1.49 -5.56
N ALA A 33 1.21 -1.62 -5.69
CA ALA A 33 0.58 -2.48 -6.67
C ALA A 33 -0.74 -1.84 -7.11
N SER A 34 -1.04 -1.95 -8.41
CA SER A 34 -2.39 -1.74 -8.92
C SER A 34 -3.16 -3.04 -8.73
N PHE A 35 -4.39 -2.97 -8.23
CA PHE A 35 -5.22 -4.12 -7.94
C PHE A 35 -6.68 -3.83 -8.28
N GLY A 36 -7.48 -4.88 -8.45
CA GLY A 36 -8.93 -4.77 -8.64
C GLY A 36 -9.68 -4.83 -7.32
N ALA A 37 -10.07 -6.04 -6.91
CA ALA A 37 -10.90 -6.27 -5.72
C ALA A 37 -10.14 -6.79 -4.49
N ALA A 38 -8.93 -7.30 -4.67
CA ALA A 38 -8.13 -7.92 -3.62
C ALA A 38 -6.64 -7.63 -3.81
N LEU A 39 -5.91 -7.68 -2.70
CA LEU A 39 -4.46 -7.49 -2.66
C LEU A 39 -3.85 -8.48 -1.67
N ARG A 40 -2.72 -9.07 -2.03
CA ARG A 40 -1.93 -9.94 -1.17
C ARG A 40 -0.73 -9.18 -0.59
N VAL A 41 -0.54 -9.26 0.72
CA VAL A 41 0.49 -8.52 1.47
C VAL A 41 1.50 -9.50 2.04
N LEU A 42 2.68 -9.55 1.42
CA LEU A 42 3.81 -10.32 1.90
C LEU A 42 4.52 -9.58 3.03
N GLY A 43 4.90 -10.29 4.06
CA GLY A 43 5.67 -9.72 5.16
C GLY A 43 6.17 -10.76 6.14
N SER A 44 6.34 -10.31 7.39
CA SER A 44 6.66 -11.19 8.52
C SER A 44 5.73 -10.92 9.70
N GLY A 45 5.39 -11.99 10.41
CA GLY A 45 4.62 -11.94 11.64
C GLY A 45 5.51 -11.84 12.89
N ARG A 46 4.93 -12.16 14.06
CA ARG A 46 5.67 -12.24 15.32
C ARG A 46 6.78 -13.29 15.22
N GLY A 47 7.96 -12.97 15.72
CA GLY A 47 9.14 -13.84 15.62
C GLY A 47 9.80 -13.85 14.24
N GLY A 48 9.44 -12.92 13.35
CA GLY A 48 10.11 -12.73 12.05
C GLY A 48 9.78 -13.79 11.00
N LYS A 49 8.87 -14.73 11.29
CA LYS A 49 8.45 -15.77 10.34
C LYS A 49 7.71 -15.16 9.15
N PRO A 50 7.96 -15.63 7.91
CA PRO A 50 7.21 -15.20 6.74
C PRO A 50 5.72 -15.36 6.98
N LYS A 51 4.97 -14.34 6.62
CA LYS A 51 3.51 -14.31 6.73
C LYS A 51 2.96 -13.58 5.52
N ASP A 52 1.76 -13.99 5.15
CA ASP A 52 1.08 -13.47 4.00
C ASP A 52 -0.39 -13.27 4.33
N GLU A 53 -0.94 -12.15 3.89
CA GLU A 53 -2.31 -11.73 4.22
C GLU A 53 -3.05 -11.31 2.96
N GLU A 54 -4.23 -11.89 2.74
CA GLU A 54 -5.11 -11.46 1.67
C GLU A 54 -6.08 -10.39 2.21
N LEU A 55 -6.04 -9.19 1.63
CA LEU A 55 -6.97 -8.11 1.93
C LEU A 55 -8.03 -8.01 0.84
N LYS A 56 -9.30 -8.19 1.24
CA LYS A 56 -10.49 -8.01 0.39
C LYS A 56 -11.67 -7.49 1.19
N GLY A 57 -12.71 -6.99 0.51
CA GLY A 57 -13.94 -6.50 1.13
C GLY A 57 -13.68 -5.46 2.23
N ALA A 58 -14.24 -5.67 3.42
CA ALA A 58 -14.11 -4.74 4.54
C ALA A 58 -12.66 -4.54 5.02
N ALA A 59 -11.83 -5.60 4.99
CA ALA A 59 -10.43 -5.53 5.38
C ALA A 59 -9.64 -4.61 4.44
N LEU A 60 -9.90 -4.70 3.13
CA LEU A 60 -9.30 -3.79 2.15
C LEU A 60 -9.85 -2.37 2.26
N ALA A 61 -11.17 -2.23 2.45
CA ALA A 61 -11.84 -0.93 2.59
C ALA A 61 -11.33 -0.12 3.79
N ALA A 62 -10.87 -0.78 4.86
CA ALA A 62 -10.25 -0.13 6.00
C ALA A 62 -9.01 0.71 5.62
N HIS A 63 -8.33 0.38 4.53
CA HIS A 63 -7.14 1.08 4.07
C HIS A 63 -7.43 2.20 3.05
N ALA A 64 -8.69 2.41 2.67
CA ALA A 64 -9.09 3.45 1.73
C ALA A 64 -8.87 4.85 2.33
N GLY A 65 -8.36 5.77 1.52
CA GLY A 65 -8.16 7.16 1.89
C GLY A 65 -7.61 7.98 0.74
N LYS A 66 -7.42 9.29 0.96
CA LYS A 66 -6.84 10.18 -0.05
C LYS A 66 -5.37 9.86 -0.28
N ARG A 67 -4.90 10.02 -1.53
CA ARG A 67 -3.47 9.98 -1.87
C ARG A 67 -2.65 10.98 -1.03
N ALA A 68 -1.35 10.72 -0.89
CA ALA A 68 -0.42 11.56 -0.12
C ALA A 68 -0.80 11.67 1.38
N ARG A 69 -1.29 10.57 1.93
CA ARG A 69 -1.52 10.36 3.37
C ARG A 69 -0.68 9.18 3.86
N LYS A 70 -0.49 9.07 5.17
CA LYS A 70 0.29 7.99 5.80
C LYS A 70 -0.40 6.62 5.77
N GLY A 71 -1.68 6.54 5.44
CA GLY A 71 -2.42 5.28 5.44
C GLY A 71 -2.59 4.65 6.83
N ARG A 72 -2.86 3.35 6.86
CA ARG A 72 -3.06 2.55 8.08
C ARG A 72 -2.11 1.35 8.09
N LYS A 73 -1.77 0.88 9.30
CA LYS A 73 -1.02 -0.36 9.52
C LYS A 73 -1.84 -1.55 9.02
N VAL A 74 -1.15 -2.58 8.53
CA VAL A 74 -1.77 -3.86 8.17
C VAL A 74 -1.75 -4.74 9.42
N ASP A 75 -2.92 -5.15 9.88
CA ASP A 75 -3.04 -5.95 11.09
C ASP A 75 -2.42 -7.34 10.90
N GLY A 76 -1.82 -7.87 11.96
CA GLY A 76 -1.24 -9.21 11.94
C GLY A 76 0.16 -9.33 11.31
N LEU A 77 0.70 -8.26 10.71
CA LEU A 77 2.08 -8.18 10.20
C LEU A 77 2.93 -7.25 11.07
N VAL A 78 4.16 -7.70 11.36
CA VAL A 78 5.19 -6.90 12.05
C VAL A 78 5.98 -6.07 11.05
N LYS A 79 6.29 -6.64 9.88
CA LYS A 79 6.96 -5.94 8.78
C LYS A 79 6.29 -6.31 7.46
N VAL A 80 5.91 -5.30 6.68
CA VAL A 80 5.44 -5.47 5.30
C VAL A 80 6.64 -5.42 4.36
N ALA A 81 6.66 -6.31 3.38
CA ALA A 81 7.74 -6.42 2.41
C ALA A 81 7.26 -6.15 0.98
N ARG A 82 6.14 -6.71 0.55
CA ARG A 82 5.67 -6.61 -0.84
C ARG A 82 4.16 -6.68 -0.96
N LEU A 83 3.62 -5.94 -1.92
CA LEU A 83 2.24 -6.03 -2.35
C LEU A 83 2.18 -6.79 -3.68
N LEU A 84 1.22 -7.70 -3.80
CA LEU A 84 0.93 -8.42 -5.03
C LEU A 84 -0.55 -8.23 -5.37
N PRO A 85 -0.89 -7.93 -6.64
CA PRO A 85 -2.27 -8.06 -7.08
C PRO A 85 -2.70 -9.52 -6.93
N SER A 86 -3.92 -9.72 -6.43
CA SER A 86 -4.53 -11.04 -6.29
C SER A 86 -5.69 -11.22 -7.24
#